data_AF-A0A9D9HVB9-F1
#
_entry.id   AF-A0A9D9HVB9-F1
#
_cell.length_a   1.000
_cell.length_b   1.000
_cell.length_c   1.000
_cell.angle_alpha   90.00
_cell.angle_beta   90.00
_cell.angle_gamma   90.00
#
_symmetry.space_group_name_H-M   'P 1'
#
loop_
_entity.id
_entity.type
_entity.pdbx_description
1 polymer ?
#
loop_
_entity_poly.entity_id
_entity_poly.type
_entity_poly.pdbx_seq_one_letter_code
_entity_poly.pdbx_strand_id
1 'polypeptide(L)'
;MKLTKILCCTFVLTALLFTACKFEDEAHFTPEIRVISPIVRSHYDTHAHDTLFIYRSEDGLVMDTIFVGDTVFFDVTFNTYANNMQSISIKHDTASVELGYMEREKLDSLFLPESDIDNGEFLLDEGIIGVRLQFYYLALQEDENPKLEFTLTSDSKFSPGMLKFATPIVKPEDLDEGETSIE
;
A
#
# COMPACT_ATOMS: atom_id res chain seq x y z
N MET A 1 10.31 38.40 57.38
CA MET A 1 9.04 37.83 56.86
C MET A 1 8.59 38.33 55.48
N LYS A 2 8.98 39.52 55.00
CA LYS A 2 8.56 40.01 53.66
C LYS A 2 9.33 39.37 52.48
N LEU A 3 10.61 39.03 52.67
CA LEU A 3 11.46 38.47 51.61
C LEU A 3 11.04 37.04 51.18
N THR A 4 10.62 36.21 52.14
CA THR A 4 10.19 34.82 51.90
C THR A 4 8.91 34.72 51.08
N LYS A 5 8.00 35.70 51.22
CA LYS A 5 6.75 35.77 50.44
C LYS A 5 7.00 36.17 48.98
N ILE A 6 7.96 37.07 48.74
CA ILE A 6 8.34 37.49 47.38
C ILE A 6 8.99 36.31 46.66
N LEU A 7 9.94 35.61 47.30
CA LEU A 7 10.63 34.47 46.69
C LEU A 7 9.68 33.32 46.31
N CYS A 8 8.67 33.07 47.15
CA CYS A 8 7.67 32.03 46.89
C CYS A 8 6.74 32.39 45.72
N CYS A 9 6.34 33.67 45.60
CA CYS A 9 5.54 34.14 44.46
C CYS A 9 6.32 34.04 43.14
N THR A 10 7.61 34.37 43.14
CA THR A 10 8.43 34.29 41.93
C THR A 10 8.59 32.83 41.47
N PHE A 11 8.79 31.89 42.40
CA PHE A 11 8.94 30.47 42.08
C PHE A 11 7.66 29.85 41.51
N VAL A 12 6.49 30.22 42.04
CA VAL A 12 5.18 29.77 41.52
C VAL A 12 4.93 30.35 40.12
N LEU A 13 5.31 31.60 39.86
CA LEU A 13 5.16 32.22 38.55
C LEU A 13 6.06 31.56 37.49
N THR A 14 7.29 31.23 37.85
CA THR A 14 8.20 30.51 36.94
C THR A 14 7.72 29.08 36.69
N ALA A 15 7.19 28.38 37.69
CA ALA A 15 6.64 27.04 37.51
C ALA A 15 5.43 27.01 36.56
N LEU A 16 4.55 28.01 36.62
CA LEU A 16 3.41 28.15 35.71
C LEU A 16 3.83 28.45 34.26
N LEU A 17 4.93 29.18 34.06
CA LEU A 17 5.46 29.46 32.72
C LEU A 17 6.07 28.21 32.04
N PHE A 18 6.59 27.24 32.81
CA PHE A 18 7.07 25.97 32.24
C PHE A 18 5.95 24.98 31.90
N THR A 19 4.73 25.14 32.42
CA THR A 19 3.57 24.31 32.05
C THR A 19 2.83 24.77 30.81
N ALA A 20 3.19 25.94 30.24
CA ALA A 20 2.53 26.51 29.05
C ALA A 20 3.16 26.06 27.72
N CYS A 21 3.96 24.98 27.72
CA CYS A 21 4.37 24.32 26.50
C CYS A 21 3.16 23.55 25.96
N LYS A 22 2.29 24.24 25.21
CA LYS A 22 1.18 23.63 24.47
C LYS A 22 1.78 22.66 23.44
N PHE A 23 1.75 21.37 23.77
CA PHE A 23 1.75 20.32 22.77
C PHE A 23 0.35 20.32 22.11
N GLU A 24 0.08 21.32 21.28
CA GLU A 24 -1.07 21.35 20.36
C GLU A 24 -0.66 20.87 18.95
N ASP A 25 0.50 20.23 18.83
CA ASP A 25 0.83 19.50 17.60
C ASP A 25 0.11 18.14 17.64
N GLU A 26 -0.96 18.02 16.87
CA GLU A 26 -1.54 16.71 16.55
C GLU A 26 -0.44 15.83 15.97
N ALA A 27 -0.37 14.58 16.44
CA ALA A 27 0.64 13.65 15.97
C ALA A 27 0.32 13.27 14.52
N HIS A 28 1.14 13.74 13.58
CA HIS A 28 1.08 13.31 12.18
C HIS A 28 2.05 12.16 11.95
N PHE A 29 1.66 11.22 11.08
CA PHE A 29 2.43 10.05 10.70
C PHE A 29 2.46 9.93 9.17
N THR A 30 3.56 9.39 8.64
CA THR A 30 3.62 9.01 7.23
C THR A 30 2.75 7.76 7.03
N PRO A 31 1.84 7.74 6.06
CA PRO A 31 1.06 6.54 5.76
C PRO A 31 1.94 5.35 5.39
N GLU A 32 1.53 4.15 5.81
CA GLU A 32 2.21 2.89 5.54
C GLU A 32 1.34 1.99 4.65
N ILE A 33 1.98 1.36 3.66
CA ILE A 33 1.39 0.32 2.82
C ILE A 33 2.20 -0.95 3.03
N ARG A 34 1.52 -2.04 3.38
CA ARG A 34 2.15 -3.33 3.65
C ARG A 34 1.43 -4.44 2.91
N VAL A 35 2.17 -5.20 2.11
CA VAL A 35 1.68 -6.46 1.54
C VAL A 35 1.86 -7.59 2.56
N ILE A 36 0.79 -8.34 2.78
CA ILE A 36 0.79 -9.53 3.62
C ILE A 36 1.28 -10.69 2.76
N SER A 37 2.49 -11.16 3.04
CA SER A 37 3.12 -12.31 2.38
C SER A 37 2.53 -13.63 2.90
N PRO A 38 2.42 -14.69 2.07
CA PRO A 38 2.92 -14.79 0.69
C PRO A 38 2.01 -14.17 -0.37
N ILE A 39 2.61 -13.66 -1.45
CA ILE A 39 1.89 -13.37 -2.70
C ILE A 39 1.78 -14.69 -3.45
N VAL A 40 0.54 -15.07 -3.78
CA VAL A 40 0.24 -16.36 -4.40
C VAL A 40 -0.08 -16.16 -5.87
N ARG A 41 0.53 -16.95 -6.73
CA ARG A 41 0.16 -17.08 -8.14
C ARG A 41 -0.69 -18.34 -8.33
N SER A 42 -1.68 -18.24 -9.21
CA SER A 42 -2.38 -19.37 -9.81
C SER A 42 -2.01 -19.43 -11.28
N HIS A 43 -1.44 -20.57 -11.67
CA HIS A 43 -1.10 -20.87 -13.06
C HIS A 43 -2.36 -21.08 -13.89
N TYR A 44 -2.42 -20.46 -15.06
CA TYR A 44 -3.58 -20.59 -15.95
C TYR A 44 -3.78 -22.01 -16.49
N ASP A 45 -2.69 -22.67 -16.86
CA ASP A 45 -2.65 -23.93 -17.59
C ASP A 45 -2.91 -25.16 -16.69
N THR A 46 -2.39 -25.12 -15.47
CA THR A 46 -2.35 -26.25 -14.54
C THR A 46 -3.29 -26.07 -13.35
N HIS A 47 -3.80 -24.86 -13.11
CA HIS A 47 -4.46 -24.47 -11.86
C HIS A 47 -3.62 -24.76 -10.61
N ALA A 48 -2.30 -24.89 -10.77
CA ALA A 48 -1.39 -25.01 -9.65
C ALA A 48 -1.23 -23.66 -8.95
N HIS A 49 -0.91 -23.71 -7.67
CA HIS A 49 -0.63 -22.52 -6.87
C HIS A 49 0.80 -22.54 -6.34
N ASP A 50 1.51 -21.45 -6.50
CA ASP A 50 2.83 -21.23 -5.91
C ASP A 50 2.98 -19.81 -5.34
N THR A 51 4.08 -19.61 -4.61
CA THR A 51 4.41 -18.31 -4.02
C THR A 51 5.43 -17.62 -4.89
N LEU A 52 5.20 -16.34 -5.19
CA LEU A 52 6.17 -15.50 -5.87
C LEU A 52 7.18 -14.95 -4.86
N PHE A 53 8.46 -15.03 -5.19
CA PHE A 53 9.48 -14.31 -4.46
C PHE A 53 9.42 -12.82 -4.79
N ILE A 54 9.79 -12.00 -3.80
CA ILE A 54 9.86 -10.55 -3.93
C ILE A 54 11.25 -10.13 -3.52
N TYR A 55 11.92 -9.37 -4.38
CA TYR A 55 13.19 -8.74 -4.07
C TYR A 55 13.11 -7.23 -4.25
N ARG A 56 14.07 -6.51 -3.67
CA ARG A 56 14.14 -5.05 -3.75
C ARG A 56 15.08 -4.64 -4.87
N SER A 57 14.64 -3.70 -5.70
CA SER A 57 15.45 -3.01 -6.71
C SER A 57 15.59 -1.52 -6.35
N GLU A 58 16.26 -0.74 -7.21
CA GLU A 58 16.34 0.72 -7.04
C GLU A 58 14.98 1.42 -7.23
N ASP A 59 14.12 0.87 -8.10
CA ASP A 59 12.84 1.46 -8.48
C ASP A 59 11.63 0.95 -7.66
N GLY A 60 11.83 -0.04 -6.79
CA GLY A 60 10.77 -0.58 -5.94
C GLY A 60 10.96 -2.05 -5.57
N LEU A 61 9.85 -2.76 -5.47
CA LEU A 61 9.83 -4.21 -5.32
C LEU A 61 9.69 -4.86 -6.69
N VAL A 62 10.32 -6.01 -6.88
CA VAL A 62 10.20 -6.80 -8.10
C VAL A 62 9.80 -8.21 -7.72
N MET A 63 8.81 -8.75 -8.43
CA MET A 63 8.34 -10.12 -8.26
C MET A 63 8.95 -11.02 -9.33
N ASP A 64 8.95 -12.33 -9.08
CA ASP A 64 9.33 -13.32 -10.09
C ASP A 64 8.50 -13.19 -11.36
N THR A 65 9.08 -13.61 -12.48
CA THR A 65 8.39 -13.67 -13.77
C THR A 65 7.16 -14.57 -13.71
N ILE A 66 6.07 -14.10 -14.31
CA ILE A 66 4.83 -14.86 -14.49
C ILE A 66 4.51 -15.03 -15.97
N PHE A 67 3.51 -15.86 -16.27
CA PHE A 67 3.06 -16.07 -17.64
C PHE A 67 1.79 -15.30 -17.96
N VAL A 68 1.60 -15.03 -19.25
CA VAL A 68 0.30 -14.61 -19.78
C VAL A 68 -0.78 -15.61 -19.37
N GLY A 69 -1.87 -15.11 -18.80
CA GLY A 69 -2.99 -15.87 -18.26
C GLY A 69 -2.91 -16.10 -16.75
N ASP A 70 -1.73 -15.98 -16.12
CA ASP A 70 -1.58 -16.19 -14.69
C ASP A 70 -2.39 -15.15 -13.90
N THR A 71 -2.91 -15.58 -12.76
CA THR A 71 -3.57 -14.70 -11.80
C THR A 71 -2.76 -14.66 -10.52
N VAL A 72 -2.49 -13.46 -10.01
CA VAL A 72 -1.72 -13.27 -8.79
C VAL A 72 -2.55 -12.52 -7.77
N PHE A 73 -2.56 -13.04 -6.55
CA PHE A 73 -3.40 -12.60 -5.47
C PHE A 73 -2.61 -11.78 -4.46
N PHE A 74 -3.14 -10.61 -4.13
CA PHE A 74 -2.59 -9.71 -3.14
C PHE A 74 -3.52 -9.56 -1.95
N ASP A 75 -2.90 -9.42 -0.79
CA ASP A 75 -3.55 -8.99 0.43
C ASP A 75 -2.74 -7.83 1.02
N VAL A 76 -3.32 -6.63 1.00
CA VAL A 76 -2.60 -5.38 1.29
C VAL A 76 -3.28 -4.63 2.41
N THR A 77 -2.50 -4.19 3.39
CA THR A 77 -2.94 -3.33 4.48
C THR A 77 -2.43 -1.91 4.27
N PHE A 78 -3.33 -0.96 4.37
CA PHE A 78 -3.11 0.48 4.32
C PHE A 78 -3.34 1.04 5.71
N ASN A 79 -2.40 1.81 6.25
CA ASN A 79 -2.47 2.32 7.63
C ASN A 79 -1.97 3.76 7.70
N THR A 80 -2.77 4.63 8.29
CA THR A 80 -2.46 6.06 8.49
C THR A 80 -2.24 6.40 9.97
N TYR A 81 -2.21 5.39 10.84
CA TYR A 81 -1.99 5.47 12.28
C TYR A 81 -3.03 6.35 12.99
N ALA A 82 -2.72 7.62 13.20
CA ALA A 82 -3.61 8.59 13.85
C ALA A 82 -4.26 9.56 12.85
N ASN A 83 -3.82 9.55 11.58
CA ASN A 83 -4.33 10.41 10.52
C ASN A 83 -5.56 9.79 9.85
N ASN A 84 -6.51 10.61 9.41
CA ASN A 84 -7.63 10.11 8.61
C ASN A 84 -7.15 9.78 7.21
N MET A 85 -7.42 8.55 6.77
CA MET A 85 -7.22 8.12 5.41
C MET A 85 -8.19 8.84 4.49
N GLN A 86 -7.68 9.35 3.36
CA GLN A 86 -8.49 10.10 2.39
C GLN A 86 -8.73 9.28 1.12
N SER A 87 -7.67 8.68 0.59
CA SER A 87 -7.79 7.85 -0.61
C SER A 87 -6.73 6.75 -0.68
N ILE A 88 -7.09 5.67 -1.36
CA ILE A 88 -6.18 4.64 -1.86
C ILE A 88 -6.27 4.66 -3.38
N SER A 89 -5.14 4.57 -4.07
CA SER A 89 -5.08 4.38 -5.52
C SER A 89 -4.21 3.18 -5.87
N ILE A 90 -4.70 2.32 -6.76
CA ILE A 90 -3.99 1.15 -7.30
C ILE A 90 -3.88 1.32 -8.81
N LYS A 91 -2.73 1.82 -9.26
CA LYS A 91 -2.45 2.01 -10.69
C LYS A 91 -1.74 0.80 -11.26
N HIS A 92 -2.09 0.43 -12.47
CA HIS A 92 -1.49 -0.68 -13.19
C HIS A 92 -1.36 -0.35 -14.69
N ASP A 93 -0.58 -1.14 -15.42
CA ASP A 93 -0.57 -1.08 -16.88
C ASP A 93 -1.80 -1.82 -17.42
N THR A 94 -2.80 -1.07 -17.85
CA THR A 94 -4.08 -1.62 -18.35
C THR A 94 -3.94 -2.42 -19.65
N ALA A 95 -2.81 -2.32 -20.35
CA ALA A 95 -2.59 -3.09 -21.57
C ALA A 95 -2.13 -4.51 -21.23
N SER A 96 -1.33 -4.68 -20.16
CA SER A 96 -0.76 -5.97 -19.76
C SER A 96 -1.41 -6.60 -18.55
N VAL A 97 -2.22 -5.86 -17.80
CA VAL A 97 -2.82 -6.31 -16.55
C VAL A 97 -4.28 -5.89 -16.44
N GLU A 98 -5.11 -6.77 -15.90
CA GLU A 98 -6.47 -6.46 -15.43
C GLU A 98 -6.56 -6.66 -13.91
N LEU A 99 -7.14 -5.71 -13.18
CA LEU A 99 -7.40 -5.84 -11.74
C LEU A 99 -8.79 -6.42 -11.47
N GLY A 100 -8.90 -7.20 -10.39
CA GLY A 100 -10.19 -7.59 -9.84
C GLY A 100 -10.16 -7.78 -8.32
N TYR A 101 -11.33 -7.81 -7.69
CA TYR A 101 -11.46 -7.74 -6.23
C TYR A 101 -12.24 -8.94 -5.69
N MET A 102 -11.71 -9.62 -4.66
CA MET A 102 -12.30 -10.86 -4.15
C MET A 102 -13.67 -10.67 -3.48
N GLU A 103 -13.89 -9.52 -2.84
CA GLU A 103 -15.10 -9.24 -2.07
C GLU A 103 -15.74 -7.91 -2.50
N ARG A 104 -15.94 -7.72 -3.81
CA ARG A 104 -16.40 -6.45 -4.40
C ARG A 104 -17.63 -5.87 -3.70
N GLU A 105 -18.61 -6.71 -3.37
CA GLU A 105 -19.84 -6.29 -2.68
C GLU A 105 -19.59 -5.62 -1.31
N LYS A 106 -18.50 -5.99 -0.62
CA LYS A 106 -18.14 -5.37 0.66
C LYS A 106 -17.45 -4.03 0.47
N LEU A 107 -16.83 -3.79 -0.68
CA LEU A 107 -16.12 -2.54 -0.97
C LEU A 107 -17.09 -1.35 -1.02
N ASP A 108 -18.29 -1.55 -1.58
CA ASP A 108 -19.34 -0.53 -1.66
C ASP A 108 -19.79 -0.02 -0.27
N SER A 109 -19.58 -0.82 0.78
CA SER A 109 -19.90 -0.43 2.17
C SER A 109 -18.75 0.27 2.90
N LEU A 110 -17.53 0.13 2.38
CA LEU A 110 -16.30 0.67 2.98
C LEU A 110 -15.90 2.01 2.36
N PHE A 111 -16.27 2.24 1.11
CA PHE A 111 -15.84 3.38 0.31
C PHE A 111 -16.98 4.31 -0.04
N LEU A 112 -16.63 5.57 -0.31
CA LEU A 112 -17.58 6.58 -0.74
C LEU A 112 -18.11 6.24 -2.16
N PRO A 113 -19.38 6.56 -2.48
CA PRO A 113 -19.98 6.29 -3.79
C PRO A 113 -19.24 6.91 -4.98
N GLU A 114 -18.44 7.94 -4.76
CA GLU A 114 -17.60 8.61 -5.75
C GLU A 114 -16.33 7.82 -6.11
N SER A 115 -16.05 6.71 -5.43
CA SER A 115 -14.92 5.83 -5.73
C SER A 115 -15.06 5.16 -7.09
N ASP A 116 -13.97 5.06 -7.83
CA ASP A 116 -13.88 4.31 -9.08
C ASP A 116 -13.14 2.98 -8.82
N ILE A 117 -13.88 2.03 -8.26
CA ILE A 117 -13.33 0.73 -7.84
C ILE A 117 -12.73 -0.03 -9.03
N ASP A 118 -13.35 0.07 -10.21
CA ASP A 118 -12.87 -0.62 -11.42
C ASP A 118 -11.50 -0.10 -11.87
N ASN A 119 -11.23 1.20 -11.69
CA ASN A 119 -9.95 1.81 -12.00
C ASN A 119 -9.00 1.90 -10.79
N GLY A 120 -9.35 1.24 -9.68
CA GLY A 120 -8.52 1.18 -8.48
C GLY A 120 -8.45 2.48 -7.69
N GLU A 121 -9.44 3.36 -7.80
CA GLU A 121 -9.55 4.57 -6.99
C GLU A 121 -10.57 4.40 -5.88
N PHE A 122 -10.12 4.54 -4.63
CA PHE A 122 -10.94 4.34 -3.44
C PHE A 122 -10.92 5.59 -2.60
N LEU A 123 -12.09 6.19 -2.38
CA LEU A 123 -12.28 7.35 -1.53
C LEU A 123 -12.90 6.91 -0.21
N LEU A 124 -12.40 7.44 0.90
CA LEU A 124 -12.81 7.04 2.24
C LEU A 124 -13.44 8.21 2.99
N ASP A 125 -14.43 7.91 3.82
CA ASP A 125 -15.02 8.88 4.75
C ASP A 125 -14.07 9.16 5.94
N GLU A 126 -14.37 10.21 6.69
CA GLU A 126 -13.59 10.59 7.87
C GLU A 126 -13.60 9.50 8.96
N GLY A 127 -12.52 9.42 9.74
CA GLY A 127 -12.38 8.47 10.85
C GLY A 127 -11.82 7.11 10.48
N ILE A 128 -11.62 6.82 9.19
CA ILE A 128 -10.95 5.59 8.75
C ILE A 128 -9.43 5.77 8.85
N ILE A 129 -8.78 4.93 9.65
CA ILE A 129 -7.32 4.97 9.86
C ILE A 129 -6.59 3.75 9.29
N GLY A 130 -7.33 2.75 8.81
CA GLY A 130 -6.75 1.54 8.27
C GLY A 130 -7.74 0.70 7.48
N VAL A 131 -7.27 0.13 6.37
CA VAL A 131 -8.04 -0.73 5.47
C VAL A 131 -7.18 -1.90 5.04
N ARG A 132 -7.80 -3.08 4.91
CA ARG A 132 -7.21 -4.26 4.30
C ARG A 132 -7.98 -4.59 3.03
N LEU A 133 -7.28 -4.69 1.91
CA LEU A 133 -7.84 -5.01 0.61
C LEU A 133 -7.26 -6.31 0.07
N GLN A 134 -8.16 -7.17 -0.40
CA GLN A 134 -7.82 -8.39 -1.12
C GLN A 134 -8.25 -8.23 -2.57
N PHE A 135 -7.30 -8.34 -3.47
CA PHE A 135 -7.52 -8.18 -4.89
C PHE A 135 -6.58 -9.11 -5.65
N TYR A 136 -6.83 -9.27 -6.94
CA TYR A 136 -5.99 -10.02 -7.84
C TYR A 136 -5.66 -9.18 -9.06
N TYR A 137 -4.58 -9.56 -9.72
CA TYR A 137 -4.31 -9.07 -11.06
C TYR A 137 -4.14 -10.27 -12.00
N LEU A 138 -4.67 -10.12 -13.22
CA LEU A 138 -4.61 -11.08 -14.30
C LEU A 138 -3.63 -10.58 -15.36
N ALA A 139 -2.66 -11.41 -15.74
CA ALA A 139 -1.71 -11.10 -16.80
C ALA A 139 -2.35 -11.31 -18.18
N LEU A 140 -2.51 -10.24 -18.96
CA LEU A 140 -3.19 -10.26 -20.26
C LEU A 140 -2.24 -10.41 -21.45
N GLN A 141 -1.06 -9.80 -21.38
CA GLN A 141 -0.08 -9.83 -22.47
C GLN A 141 1.34 -9.70 -21.91
N GLU A 142 2.32 -10.03 -22.74
CA GLU A 142 3.75 -9.89 -22.40
C GLU A 142 4.12 -8.44 -22.10
N ASP A 143 4.94 -8.27 -21.07
CA ASP A 143 5.47 -6.99 -20.67
C ASP A 143 6.71 -7.24 -19.82
N GLU A 144 7.84 -6.63 -20.21
CA GLU A 144 9.08 -6.77 -19.46
C GLU A 144 9.03 -6.01 -18.12
N ASN A 145 8.14 -5.03 -17.98
CA ASN A 145 8.10 -4.15 -16.82
C ASN A 145 6.69 -3.60 -16.52
N PRO A 146 5.67 -4.46 -16.37
CA PRO A 146 4.36 -3.98 -15.95
C PRO A 146 4.47 -3.54 -14.49
N LYS A 147 3.97 -2.34 -14.23
CA LYS A 147 4.07 -1.71 -12.91
C LYS A 147 2.72 -1.74 -12.21
N LEU A 148 2.74 -2.15 -10.95
CA LEU A 148 1.64 -1.99 -10.02
C LEU A 148 2.05 -1.00 -8.94
N GLU A 149 1.33 0.12 -8.83
CA GLU A 149 1.64 1.21 -7.91
C GLU A 149 0.47 1.48 -6.98
N PHE A 150 0.76 1.40 -5.69
CA PHE A 150 -0.15 1.79 -4.62
C PHE A 150 0.20 3.18 -4.12
N THR A 151 -0.81 4.02 -3.97
CA THR A 151 -0.70 5.32 -3.29
C THR A 151 -1.72 5.38 -2.16
N LEU A 152 -1.29 5.88 -1.01
CA LEU A 152 -2.13 6.08 0.17
C LEU A 152 -2.02 7.53 0.63
N THR A 153 -3.12 8.28 0.56
CA THR A 153 -3.19 9.66 1.04
C THR A 153 -3.96 9.74 2.36
N SER A 154 -3.58 10.72 3.18
CA SER A 154 -4.24 11.02 4.45
C SER A 154 -4.22 12.51 4.70
N ASP A 155 -4.91 12.95 5.76
CA ASP A 155 -4.84 14.32 6.28
C ASP A 155 -3.49 14.68 6.95
N SER A 156 -2.50 13.80 6.84
CA SER A 156 -1.15 14.03 7.35
C SER A 156 -0.47 15.18 6.59
N LYS A 157 0.36 15.95 7.30
CA LYS A 157 1.25 16.95 6.68
C LYS A 157 2.42 16.34 5.89
N PHE A 158 2.60 15.02 5.97
CA PHE A 158 3.66 14.30 5.29
C PHE A 158 3.22 13.82 3.90
N SER A 159 4.20 13.42 3.09
CA SER A 159 3.94 12.86 1.77
C SER A 159 3.07 11.59 1.83
N PRO A 160 2.31 11.29 0.76
CA PRO A 160 1.59 10.03 0.64
C PRO A 160 2.50 8.81 0.81
N GLY A 161 1.94 7.73 1.34
CA GLY A 161 2.57 6.41 1.29
C GLY A 161 2.56 5.91 -0.15
N MET A 162 3.67 5.34 -0.62
CA MET A 162 3.77 4.76 -1.96
C MET A 162 4.46 3.40 -1.91
N LEU A 163 3.95 2.45 -2.70
CA LEU A 163 4.56 1.14 -2.87
C LEU A 163 4.45 0.73 -4.34
N LYS A 164 5.55 0.24 -4.93
CA LYS A 164 5.59 -0.14 -6.35
C LYS A 164 6.10 -1.57 -6.49
N PHE A 165 5.45 -2.31 -7.38
CA PHE A 165 5.89 -3.62 -7.84
C PHE A 165 6.13 -3.56 -9.35
N ALA A 166 7.16 -4.26 -9.79
CA ALA A 166 7.34 -4.66 -11.19
C ALA A 166 7.26 -6.19 -11.27
N THR A 167 6.61 -6.73 -12.30
CA THR A 167 6.47 -8.19 -12.46
C THR A 167 6.58 -8.61 -13.91
N PRO A 168 7.73 -9.06 -14.40
CA PRO A 168 7.86 -9.47 -15.80
C PRO A 168 6.80 -10.50 -16.19
N ILE A 169 6.15 -10.31 -17.35
CA ILE A 169 5.16 -11.21 -17.94
C ILE A 169 5.71 -11.73 -19.27
N VAL A 170 5.80 -13.04 -19.42
CA VAL A 170 6.29 -13.72 -20.64
C VAL A 170 5.25 -14.71 -21.17
N LYS A 171 5.37 -15.17 -22.43
CA LYS A 171 4.55 -16.31 -22.87
C LYS A 171 5.12 -17.62 -22.30
N PRO A 172 4.25 -18.64 -22.11
CA PRO A 172 4.69 -19.97 -21.68
C PRO A 172 5.76 -20.60 -22.60
N GLU A 173 5.71 -20.29 -23.89
CA GLU A 173 6.60 -20.86 -24.92
C GLU A 173 8.04 -20.32 -24.87
N ASP A 174 8.28 -19.18 -24.20
CA ASP A 174 9.56 -18.47 -24.24
C ASP A 174 10.61 -19.01 -23.25
N LEU A 175 10.28 -20.00 -22.42
CA LEU A 175 11.23 -20.61 -21.47
C LEU A 175 11.91 -21.90 -21.98
N ASP A 176 11.39 -22.51 -23.04
CA ASP A 176 11.85 -23.83 -23.51
C ASP A 176 13.12 -23.79 -24.38
N GLU A 177 13.64 -22.62 -24.75
CA GLU A 177 14.82 -22.52 -25.63
C GLU A 177 16.18 -22.45 -24.90
N GLY A 178 16.20 -22.54 -23.55
CA GLY A 178 17.39 -22.22 -22.75
C GLY A 178 18.26 -23.38 -22.23
N GLU A 179 17.75 -24.62 -22.11
CA GLU A 179 18.50 -25.71 -21.47
C GLU A 179 18.38 -27.05 -22.21
N THR A 180 19.09 -27.23 -23.33
CA THR A 180 19.54 -28.56 -23.77
C THR A 180 20.85 -28.50 -24.55
N SER A 181 21.97 -28.31 -23.85
CA SER A 181 23.23 -28.95 -24.24
C SER A 181 24.23 -28.91 -23.08
N ILE A 182 24.23 -29.97 -22.28
CA ILE A 182 25.46 -30.43 -21.62
C ILE A 182 25.76 -31.78 -22.25
N GLU A 183 26.70 -31.77 -23.21
CA GLU A 183 27.41 -32.98 -23.67
C GLU A 183 28.34 -33.52 -22.58
#